data_AF-A0A7J6RIE8-F1
#
_entry.id   AF-A0A7J6RIE8-F1
#
_cell.length_a   1.000
_cell.length_b   1.000
_cell.length_c   1.000
_cell.angle_alpha   90.00
_cell.angle_beta   90.00
_cell.angle_gamma   90.00
#
_symmetry.space_group_name_H-M   'P 1'
#
loop_
_entity.id
_entity.type
_entity.pdbx_description
1 polymer ?
#
loop_
_entity_poly.entity_id
_entity_poly.type
_entity_poly.pdbx_seq_one_letter_code
_entity_poly.pdbx_strand_id
1 'polypeptide(L)'
;HLLAALKDMGKSKEWGQARTTLAALKPGSDDTTAECALCCEDLCESPTAVLVKSDGKDMFLTKSLERRCPLCREDFEHYVPLPDLKREPRLWFKVVDSRGDGHLTLEEAVAAAQSILPVSQYSLTDLLRKDDNKLWMRWAKSNGQTITLQDFFRLRGGFYVWLLANLRELHRLRQNDRKMPDLFASGGDCDAEATWFDYWDFTGAGVLTKQQLERALTISVVAASRVDKAKASPSPVATEGKMSVEVGE
;
A
#
# COMPACT_ATOMS: atom_id res chain seq x y z
N HIS A 1 20.27 -9.78 -3.85
CA HIS A 1 19.36 -10.89 -4.16
C HIS A 1 17.87 -10.52 -4.14
N LEU A 2 17.33 -9.88 -3.09
CA LEU A 2 15.91 -9.47 -3.03
C LEU A 2 15.51 -8.51 -4.18
N LEU A 3 16.34 -7.48 -4.45
CA LEU A 3 16.12 -6.53 -5.55
C LEU A 3 16.21 -7.17 -6.94
N ALA A 4 17.11 -8.14 -7.13
CA ALA A 4 17.22 -8.89 -8.39
C ALA A 4 15.99 -9.80 -8.60
N ALA A 5 15.51 -10.44 -7.53
CA ALA A 5 14.27 -11.20 -7.54
C ALA A 5 13.06 -10.30 -7.85
N LEU A 6 12.96 -9.12 -7.24
CA LEU A 6 11.90 -8.14 -7.52
C LEU A 6 11.93 -7.63 -8.98
N LYS A 7 13.12 -7.47 -9.57
CA LYS A 7 13.31 -7.02 -10.97
C LYS A 7 12.86 -8.10 -11.97
N ASP A 8 13.18 -9.37 -11.71
CA ASP A 8 12.75 -10.51 -12.52
C ASP A 8 11.24 -10.81 -12.34
N MET A 9 10.74 -10.61 -11.13
CA MET A 9 9.33 -10.80 -10.80
C MET A 9 8.42 -9.75 -11.45
N GLY A 10 8.89 -8.56 -11.80
CA GLY A 10 8.08 -7.54 -12.49
C GLY A 10 7.49 -7.99 -13.85
N LYS A 11 7.95 -9.11 -14.40
CA LYS A 11 7.41 -9.78 -15.60
C LYS A 11 6.50 -10.99 -15.29
N SER A 12 6.35 -11.35 -14.02
CA SER A 12 5.57 -12.51 -13.57
C SER A 12 4.06 -12.21 -13.61
N LYS A 13 3.26 -13.20 -14.06
CA LYS A 13 1.78 -13.20 -13.96
C LYS A 13 1.28 -12.88 -12.54
N GLU A 14 2.09 -13.12 -11.52
CA GLU A 14 1.79 -12.87 -10.11
C GLU A 14 1.64 -11.37 -9.78
N TRP A 15 2.36 -10.47 -10.48
CA TRP A 15 2.16 -9.03 -10.34
C TRP A 15 0.86 -8.56 -11.01
N GLY A 16 0.45 -9.22 -12.09
CA GLY A 16 -0.87 -9.04 -12.69
C GLY A 16 -1.99 -9.36 -11.68
N GLN A 17 -1.83 -10.45 -10.92
CA GLN A 17 -2.77 -10.81 -9.86
C GLN A 17 -2.84 -9.75 -8.75
N ALA A 18 -1.74 -9.16 -8.30
CA ALA A 18 -1.78 -8.09 -7.28
C ALA A 18 -2.56 -6.84 -7.76
N ARG A 19 -2.41 -6.44 -9.03
CA ARG A 19 -3.23 -5.37 -9.62
C ARG A 19 -4.72 -5.72 -9.64
N THR A 20 -5.05 -6.98 -9.94
CA THR A 20 -6.42 -7.47 -9.88
C THR A 20 -6.93 -7.53 -8.45
N THR A 21 -6.09 -7.90 -7.48
CA THR A 21 -6.49 -8.07 -6.09
C THR A 21 -6.85 -6.74 -5.44
N LEU A 22 -6.02 -5.70 -5.52
CA LEU A 22 -6.36 -4.38 -4.97
C LEU A 22 -7.52 -3.72 -5.71
N ALA A 23 -7.67 -3.96 -7.01
CA ALA A 23 -8.82 -3.48 -7.78
C ALA A 23 -10.12 -4.24 -7.45
N ALA A 24 -10.04 -5.53 -7.15
CA ALA A 24 -11.17 -6.36 -6.72
C ALA A 24 -11.52 -6.17 -5.24
N LEU A 25 -10.56 -5.74 -4.44
CA LEU A 25 -10.71 -5.34 -3.03
C LEU A 25 -10.97 -3.83 -2.88
N LYS A 26 -11.13 -3.08 -4.00
CA LYS A 26 -11.60 -1.71 -3.89
C LYS A 26 -12.96 -1.76 -3.19
N PRO A 27 -13.17 -0.90 -2.19
CA PRO A 27 -14.44 -0.84 -1.50
C PRO A 27 -15.55 -0.60 -2.53
N GLY A 28 -16.51 -1.52 -2.60
CA GLY A 28 -17.81 -1.21 -3.18
C GLY A 28 -18.49 -0.11 -2.36
N SER A 29 -19.59 0.46 -2.84
CA SER A 29 -20.29 1.52 -2.11
C SER A 29 -20.72 1.16 -0.67
N ASP A 30 -20.75 -0.14 -0.33
CA ASP A 30 -21.11 -0.69 0.98
C ASP A 30 -19.94 -1.36 1.74
N ASP A 31 -18.74 -1.46 1.16
CA ASP A 31 -17.64 -2.22 1.77
C ASP A 31 -16.65 -1.27 2.44
N THR A 32 -16.75 -1.08 3.75
CA THR A 32 -15.88 -0.14 4.49
C THR A 32 -14.48 -0.73 4.72
N THR A 33 -13.47 0.13 4.68
CA THR A 33 -12.11 -0.19 5.11
C THR A 33 -12.09 -0.65 6.56
N ALA A 34 -11.04 -1.39 6.95
CA ALA A 34 -10.86 -1.70 8.36
C ALA A 34 -10.62 -0.41 9.14
N GLU A 35 -11.44 -0.15 10.15
CA GLU A 35 -11.39 1.06 10.97
C GLU A 35 -10.93 0.72 12.40
N CYS A 36 -10.28 1.69 13.04
CA CYS A 36 -9.97 1.60 14.45
C CYS A 36 -11.25 1.68 15.29
N ALA A 37 -11.43 0.73 16.21
CA ALA A 37 -12.57 0.71 17.12
C ALA A 37 -12.67 1.91 18.09
N LEU A 38 -11.63 2.74 18.18
CA LEU A 38 -11.58 3.89 19.08
C LEU A 38 -11.85 5.21 18.36
N CYS A 39 -11.16 5.48 17.25
CA CYS A 39 -11.27 6.74 16.53
C CYS A 39 -12.07 6.64 15.22
N CYS A 40 -12.48 5.43 14.82
CA CYS A 40 -13.10 5.14 13.51
C CYS A 40 -12.27 5.61 12.31
N GLU A 41 -10.96 5.86 12.50
CA GLU A 41 -10.03 6.15 11.42
C GLU A 41 -9.58 4.85 10.75
N ASP A 42 -9.26 4.92 9.47
CA ASP A 42 -8.73 3.80 8.70
C ASP A 42 -7.48 3.21 9.36
N LEU A 43 -7.51 1.90 9.63
CA LEU A 43 -6.44 1.20 10.34
C LEU A 43 -5.11 1.26 9.58
N CYS A 44 -5.18 1.31 8.24
CA CYS A 44 -4.01 1.39 7.36
C CYS A 44 -3.38 2.79 7.24
N GLU A 45 -3.99 3.82 7.85
CA GLU A 45 -3.50 5.20 7.78
C GLU A 45 -2.70 5.64 9.01
N SER A 46 -2.75 4.87 10.10
CA SER A 46 -2.04 5.16 11.34
C SER A 46 -1.10 4.03 11.73
N PRO A 47 -0.03 4.29 12.51
CA PRO A 47 0.79 3.24 13.09
C PRO A 47 -0.08 2.28 13.90
N THR A 48 0.07 0.98 13.68
CA THR A 48 -0.69 -0.05 14.40
C THR A 48 0.17 -0.76 15.42
N ALA A 49 -0.45 -1.35 16.43
CA ALA A 49 0.19 -2.11 17.50
C ALA A 49 -0.66 -3.32 17.88
N VAL A 50 -0.01 -4.40 18.27
CA VAL A 50 -0.66 -5.61 18.78
C VAL A 50 -0.83 -5.51 20.30
N LEU A 51 -2.03 -5.73 20.81
CA LEU A 51 -2.28 -5.89 22.24
C LEU A 51 -1.94 -7.31 22.69
N VAL A 52 -1.13 -7.40 23.74
CA VAL A 52 -0.70 -8.67 24.36
C VAL A 52 -1.45 -8.85 25.68
N LYS A 53 -2.36 -9.82 25.72
CA LYS A 53 -3.04 -10.26 26.94
C LYS A 53 -2.20 -11.32 27.66
N SER A 54 -2.58 -11.64 28.89
CA SER A 54 -1.94 -12.68 29.72
C SER A 54 -2.15 -14.10 29.18
N ASP A 55 -3.18 -14.32 28.35
CA ASP A 55 -3.53 -15.60 27.73
C ASP A 55 -3.17 -15.70 26.23
N GLY A 56 -2.73 -14.60 25.61
CA GLY A 56 -2.34 -14.56 24.20
C GLY A 56 -2.36 -13.15 23.60
N LYS A 57 -1.97 -13.00 22.33
CA LYS A 57 -2.09 -11.71 21.61
C LYS A 57 -3.33 -11.73 20.73
N ASP A 58 -4.18 -10.70 20.81
CA ASP A 58 -5.50 -10.77 20.18
C ASP A 58 -5.82 -9.65 19.18
N MET A 59 -5.09 -8.52 19.13
CA MET A 59 -5.67 -7.37 18.43
C MET A 59 -4.70 -6.32 17.91
N PHE A 60 -4.90 -5.87 16.67
CA PHE A 60 -4.23 -4.71 16.08
C PHE A 60 -5.04 -3.43 16.36
N LEU A 61 -4.42 -2.40 16.91
CA LEU A 61 -5.01 -1.09 17.18
C LEU A 61 -4.11 0.04 16.69
N THR A 62 -4.68 1.17 16.28
CA THR A 62 -3.89 2.34 15.88
C THR A 62 -3.39 3.16 17.08
N LYS A 63 -4.25 3.37 18.09
CA LYS A 63 -3.90 4.13 19.31
C LYS A 63 -4.75 3.63 20.48
N SER A 64 -4.15 3.13 21.56
CA SER A 64 -4.83 3.01 22.86
C SER A 64 -4.03 3.74 23.92
N LEU A 65 -4.67 4.70 24.61
CA LEU A 65 -4.08 5.43 25.74
C LEU A 65 -4.38 4.76 27.08
N GLU A 66 -5.23 3.72 27.09
CA GLU A 66 -5.69 3.03 28.29
C GLU A 66 -5.22 1.57 28.27
N ARG A 67 -4.98 0.97 29.46
CA ARG A 67 -4.56 -0.44 29.63
C ARG A 67 -5.67 -1.47 29.39
N ARG A 68 -6.75 -1.08 28.72
CA ARG A 68 -7.90 -1.92 28.41
C ARG A 68 -8.16 -2.01 26.92
N CYS A 69 -8.52 -3.19 26.48
CA CYS A 69 -8.93 -3.42 25.10
C CYS A 69 -10.25 -2.67 24.83
N PRO A 70 -10.34 -1.84 23.77
CA PRO A 70 -11.56 -1.10 23.48
C PRO A 70 -12.74 -1.99 23.02
N LEU A 71 -12.46 -3.19 22.50
CA LEU A 71 -13.48 -4.12 22.03
C LEU A 71 -14.04 -4.99 23.15
N CYS A 72 -13.17 -5.69 23.89
CA CYS A 72 -13.60 -6.63 24.93
C CYS A 72 -13.50 -6.07 26.36
N ARG A 73 -12.89 -4.90 26.54
CA ARG A 73 -12.66 -4.24 27.85
C ARG A 73 -11.78 -5.02 28.82
N GLU A 74 -11.13 -6.08 28.36
CA GLU A 74 -10.15 -6.83 29.13
C GLU A 74 -8.85 -6.04 29.28
N ASP A 75 -8.19 -6.21 30.42
CA ASP A 75 -6.87 -5.64 30.68
C ASP A 75 -5.83 -6.36 29.81
N PHE A 76 -4.94 -5.61 29.18
CA PHE A 76 -3.78 -6.16 28.47
C PHE A 76 -2.49 -5.77 29.20
N GLU A 77 -1.47 -6.62 29.11
CA GLU A 77 -0.22 -6.43 29.86
C GLU A 77 0.64 -5.34 29.23
N HIS A 78 0.78 -5.38 27.91
CA HIS A 78 1.51 -4.40 27.13
C HIS A 78 1.04 -4.39 25.66
N TYR A 79 1.42 -3.35 24.92
CA TYR A 79 1.22 -3.28 23.47
C TYR A 79 2.58 -3.34 22.76
N VAL A 80 2.61 -3.98 21.59
CA VAL A 80 3.80 -4.11 20.75
C VAL A 80 3.53 -3.40 19.43
N PRO A 81 4.22 -2.29 19.12
CA PRO A 81 4.09 -1.63 17.83
C PRO A 81 4.35 -2.62 16.69
N LEU A 82 3.50 -2.57 15.66
CA LEU A 82 3.68 -3.39 14.47
C LEU A 82 4.92 -2.88 13.72
N PRO A 83 5.95 -3.71 13.53
CA PRO A 83 7.17 -3.30 12.84
C PRO A 83 6.89 -2.89 11.40
N ASP A 84 7.81 -2.16 10.78
CA ASP A 84 7.70 -1.90 9.35
C ASP A 84 7.96 -3.19 8.56
N LEU A 85 6.96 -3.65 7.79
CA LEU A 85 7.03 -4.88 7.00
C LEU A 85 8.21 -4.89 6.01
N LYS A 86 8.63 -3.75 5.49
CA LYS A 86 9.70 -3.62 4.48
C LYS A 86 11.08 -3.65 5.14
N ARG A 87 11.22 -2.98 6.29
CA ARG A 87 12.49 -2.88 7.03
C ARG A 87 12.76 -4.12 7.86
N GLU A 88 11.74 -4.63 8.56
CA GLU A 88 11.88 -5.67 9.57
C GLU A 88 10.85 -6.81 9.37
N PRO A 89 10.82 -7.48 8.20
CA PRO A 89 9.77 -8.47 7.87
C PRO A 89 9.75 -9.68 8.81
N ARG A 90 10.90 -10.07 9.37
CA ARG A 90 10.99 -11.18 10.34
C ARG A 90 10.39 -10.80 11.69
N LEU A 91 10.64 -9.56 12.13
CA LEU A 91 10.06 -9.04 13.36
C LEU A 91 8.57 -8.82 13.19
N TRP A 92 8.15 -8.29 12.03
CA TRP A 92 6.75 -8.17 11.66
C TRP A 92 6.03 -9.52 11.77
N PHE A 93 6.58 -10.58 11.16
CA PHE A 93 6.00 -11.92 11.25
C PHE A 93 5.87 -12.39 12.71
N LYS A 94 6.91 -12.19 13.53
CA LYS A 94 6.90 -12.58 14.96
C LYS A 94 5.88 -11.79 15.79
N VAL A 95 5.63 -10.53 15.43
CA VAL A 95 4.62 -9.71 16.12
C VAL A 95 3.22 -10.13 15.73
N VAL A 96 2.99 -10.42 14.45
CA VAL A 96 1.72 -10.88 13.88
C VAL A 96 1.36 -12.30 14.31
N ASP A 97 2.35 -13.18 14.47
CA ASP A 97 2.22 -14.48 15.10
C ASP A 97 1.87 -14.27 16.58
N SER A 98 0.56 -14.26 16.81
CA SER A 98 -0.07 -13.84 18.04
C SER A 98 0.10 -14.94 19.10
N ARG A 99 0.09 -16.19 18.65
CA ARG A 99 0.29 -17.41 19.44
C ARG A 99 1.76 -17.72 19.72
N GLY A 100 2.67 -17.19 18.91
CA GLY A 100 4.10 -17.45 19.02
C GLY A 100 4.49 -18.89 18.66
N ASP A 101 3.66 -19.57 17.86
CA ASP A 101 3.91 -20.96 17.45
C ASP A 101 4.77 -21.06 16.18
N GLY A 102 5.15 -19.93 15.58
CA GLY A 102 5.93 -19.83 14.35
C GLY A 102 5.08 -19.92 13.08
N HIS A 103 3.76 -19.88 13.20
CA HIS A 103 2.80 -20.04 12.13
C HIS A 103 1.79 -18.90 12.11
N LEU A 104 1.43 -18.42 10.91
CA LEU A 104 0.31 -17.48 10.77
C LEU A 104 -0.94 -18.24 10.35
N THR A 105 -1.97 -18.14 11.16
CA THR A 105 -3.35 -18.49 10.83
C THR A 105 -3.92 -17.51 9.80
N LEU A 106 -5.04 -17.90 9.18
CA LEU A 106 -5.76 -17.05 8.24
C LEU A 106 -6.20 -15.76 8.94
N GLU A 107 -6.70 -15.88 10.16
CA GLU A 107 -7.20 -14.77 10.97
C GLU A 107 -6.07 -13.77 11.28
N GLU A 108 -4.89 -14.24 11.70
CA GLU A 108 -3.71 -13.38 11.94
C GLU A 108 -3.24 -12.69 10.66
N ALA A 109 -3.19 -13.42 9.54
CA ALA A 109 -2.76 -12.87 8.26
C ALA A 109 -3.73 -11.82 7.73
N VAL A 110 -5.05 -12.05 7.87
CA VAL A 110 -6.09 -11.10 7.50
C VAL A 110 -5.97 -9.84 8.35
N ALA A 111 -5.96 -9.97 9.67
CA ALA A 111 -5.88 -8.83 10.59
C ALA A 111 -4.62 -7.97 10.32
N ALA A 112 -3.49 -8.62 10.10
CA ALA A 112 -2.24 -7.93 9.79
C ALA A 112 -2.23 -7.28 8.40
N ALA A 113 -2.84 -7.91 7.38
CA ALA A 113 -2.95 -7.30 6.05
C ALA A 113 -3.82 -6.05 6.07
N GLN A 114 -4.94 -6.08 6.80
CA GLN A 114 -5.83 -4.93 6.95
C GLN A 114 -5.20 -3.76 7.72
N SER A 115 -4.26 -4.06 8.62
CA SER A 115 -3.50 -3.03 9.33
C SER A 115 -2.59 -2.20 8.43
N ILE A 116 -2.32 -2.64 7.19
CA ILE A 116 -1.43 -1.95 6.25
C ILE A 116 -2.02 -1.75 4.85
N LEU A 117 -3.19 -2.32 4.55
CA LEU A 117 -3.91 -2.17 3.29
C LEU A 117 -5.34 -1.68 3.54
N PRO A 118 -5.88 -0.78 2.70
CA PRO A 118 -7.25 -0.29 2.81
C PRO A 118 -8.21 -1.36 2.26
N VAL A 119 -8.42 -2.42 3.02
CA VAL A 119 -9.27 -3.56 2.62
C VAL A 119 -10.19 -3.97 3.77
N SER A 120 -11.41 -4.31 3.41
CA SER A 120 -12.43 -4.87 4.32
C SER A 120 -12.04 -6.26 4.82
N GLN A 121 -12.43 -6.57 6.06
CA GLN A 121 -12.15 -7.87 6.68
C GLN A 121 -12.87 -8.98 5.94
N TYR A 122 -14.13 -8.72 5.62
CA TYR A 122 -15.01 -9.67 4.97
C TYR A 122 -14.52 -9.96 3.56
N SER A 123 -14.26 -8.92 2.77
CA SER A 123 -13.78 -9.06 1.39
C SER A 123 -12.41 -9.72 1.31
N LEU A 124 -11.49 -9.41 2.23
CA LEU A 124 -10.20 -10.08 2.27
C LEU A 124 -10.35 -11.55 2.70
N THR A 125 -11.12 -11.83 3.75
CA THR A 125 -11.35 -13.21 4.21
C THR A 125 -12.00 -14.06 3.13
N ASP A 126 -13.03 -13.52 2.47
CA ASP A 126 -13.73 -14.18 1.38
C ASP A 126 -12.81 -14.40 0.17
N LEU A 127 -12.00 -13.42 -0.22
CA LEU A 127 -10.99 -13.59 -1.27
C LEU A 127 -9.99 -14.71 -0.96
N LEU A 128 -9.57 -14.82 0.30
CA LEU A 128 -8.59 -15.82 0.73
C LEU A 128 -9.20 -17.21 0.91
N ARG A 129 -10.46 -17.31 1.33
CA ARG A 129 -11.19 -18.57 1.51
C ARG A 129 -11.83 -19.10 0.23
N LYS A 130 -12.20 -18.24 -0.73
CA LYS A 130 -12.82 -18.66 -1.99
C LYS A 130 -11.92 -19.63 -2.76
N ASP A 131 -12.48 -20.80 -3.02
CA ASP A 131 -11.82 -21.93 -3.69
C ASP A 131 -11.32 -21.59 -5.11
N ASP A 132 -11.88 -20.56 -5.74
CA ASP A 132 -11.53 -20.17 -7.11
C ASP A 132 -10.13 -19.55 -7.21
N ASN A 133 -9.65 -18.90 -6.14
CA ASN A 133 -8.36 -18.23 -6.15
C ASN A 133 -7.23 -19.03 -5.46
N LYS A 134 -7.58 -19.95 -4.55
CA LYS A 134 -6.66 -20.81 -3.78
C LYS A 134 -5.44 -20.06 -3.24
N LEU A 135 -5.56 -18.76 -2.98
CA LEU A 135 -4.42 -17.89 -2.63
C LEU A 135 -3.83 -18.31 -1.29
N TRP A 136 -4.71 -18.55 -0.31
CA TRP A 136 -4.29 -19.07 0.99
C TRP A 136 -3.54 -20.39 0.86
N MET A 137 -4.09 -21.36 0.12
CA MET A 137 -3.46 -22.66 -0.12
C MET A 137 -2.11 -22.56 -0.86
N ARG A 138 -1.90 -21.52 -1.68
CA ARG A 138 -0.62 -21.25 -2.33
C ARG A 138 0.43 -20.73 -1.35
N TRP A 139 0.00 -20.00 -0.33
CA TRP A 139 0.87 -19.49 0.73
C TRP A 139 1.14 -20.58 1.77
N ALA A 140 0.10 -21.14 2.36
CA ALA A 140 0.13 -22.20 3.38
C ALA A 140 0.47 -23.58 2.79
N LYS A 141 1.53 -23.72 1.98
CA LYS A 141 1.84 -24.99 1.31
C LYS A 141 2.21 -26.12 2.27
N SER A 142 2.74 -25.80 3.45
CA SER A 142 3.21 -26.83 4.36
C SER A 142 2.08 -27.75 4.86
N ASN A 143 0.90 -27.18 5.15
CA ASN A 143 -0.22 -27.92 5.74
C ASN A 143 -1.61 -27.45 5.25
N GLY A 144 -1.68 -26.44 4.39
CA GLY A 144 -2.93 -25.85 3.88
C GLY A 144 -3.68 -24.95 4.87
N GLN A 145 -3.23 -24.89 6.11
CA GLN A 145 -3.95 -24.21 7.20
C GLN A 145 -3.21 -22.98 7.71
N THR A 146 -1.89 -23.04 7.79
CA THR A 146 -1.06 -21.96 8.33
C THR A 146 0.16 -21.66 7.46
N ILE A 147 0.63 -20.42 7.52
CA ILE A 147 1.81 -19.95 6.81
C ILE A 147 3.00 -20.02 7.76
N THR A 148 3.97 -20.88 7.45
CA THR A 148 5.26 -20.91 8.16
C THR A 148 6.10 -19.68 7.81
N LEU A 149 7.12 -19.37 8.63
CA LEU A 149 8.11 -18.34 8.29
C LEU A 149 8.77 -18.59 6.91
N GLN A 150 9.00 -19.85 6.54
CA GLN A 150 9.57 -20.20 5.25
C GLN A 150 8.59 -19.94 4.09
N ASP A 151 7.32 -20.30 4.28
CA ASP A 151 6.24 -20.03 3.32
C ASP A 151 6.05 -18.52 3.11
N PHE A 152 6.12 -17.75 4.20
CA PHE A 152 5.99 -16.31 4.18
C PHE A 152 7.00 -15.64 3.24
N PHE A 153 8.29 -16.02 3.34
CA PHE A 153 9.38 -15.47 2.52
C PHE A 153 9.52 -16.09 1.12
N ARG A 154 8.57 -16.93 0.69
CA ARG A 154 8.64 -17.56 -0.64
C ARG A 154 8.63 -16.50 -1.74
N LEU A 155 9.72 -16.43 -2.50
CA LEU A 155 9.93 -15.42 -3.55
C LEU A 155 8.93 -15.54 -4.72
N ARG A 156 8.42 -16.73 -5.00
CA ARG A 156 7.38 -16.96 -6.03
C ARG A 156 6.02 -17.09 -5.38
N GLY A 157 5.35 -15.95 -5.24
CA GLY A 157 3.96 -15.88 -4.80
C GLY A 157 3.71 -16.19 -3.33
N GLY A 158 4.69 -16.00 -2.44
CA GLY A 158 4.48 -16.02 -0.99
C GLY A 158 3.69 -14.81 -0.49
N PHE A 159 3.18 -14.90 0.74
CA PHE A 159 2.36 -13.85 1.35
C PHE A 159 3.12 -12.53 1.49
N TYR A 160 4.40 -12.57 1.87
CA TYR A 160 5.24 -11.38 1.95
C TYR A 160 5.33 -10.62 0.61
N VAL A 161 5.57 -11.36 -0.47
CA VAL A 161 5.67 -10.79 -1.82
C VAL A 161 4.34 -10.17 -2.24
N TRP A 162 3.23 -10.84 -1.93
CA TRP A 162 1.90 -10.33 -2.20
C TRP A 162 1.62 -9.04 -1.43
N LEU A 163 1.94 -8.97 -0.13
CA LEU A 163 1.79 -7.74 0.66
C LEU A 163 2.61 -6.59 0.07
N LEU A 164 3.88 -6.82 -0.26
CA LEU A 164 4.72 -5.80 -0.88
C LEU A 164 4.20 -5.31 -2.24
N ALA A 165 3.69 -6.22 -3.06
CA ALA A 165 3.12 -5.88 -4.36
C ALA A 165 1.87 -5.00 -4.20
N ASN A 166 0.99 -5.32 -3.24
CA ASN A 166 -0.19 -4.52 -2.95
C ASN A 166 0.17 -3.17 -2.34
N LEU A 167 1.11 -3.10 -1.39
CA LEU A 167 1.58 -1.81 -0.86
C LEU A 167 2.13 -0.89 -1.95
N ARG A 168 2.85 -1.46 -2.92
CA ARG A 168 3.37 -0.71 -4.07
C ARG A 168 2.25 -0.23 -4.99
N GLU A 169 1.24 -1.06 -5.25
CA GLU A 169 0.10 -0.68 -6.09
C GLU A 169 -0.79 0.35 -5.42
N LEU A 170 -1.05 0.21 -4.11
CA LEU A 170 -1.75 1.20 -3.31
C LEU A 170 -1.05 2.56 -3.39
N HIS A 171 0.27 2.56 -3.24
CA HIS A 171 1.05 3.79 -3.42
C HIS A 171 0.88 4.36 -4.83
N ARG A 172 1.00 3.53 -5.88
CA ARG A 172 0.79 3.96 -7.26
C ARG A 172 -0.60 4.58 -7.48
N LEU A 173 -1.64 4.02 -6.85
CA LEU A 173 -3.00 4.55 -6.93
C LEU A 173 -3.12 5.90 -6.22
N ARG A 174 -2.66 6.00 -4.96
CA ARG A 174 -2.61 7.26 -4.21
C ARG A 174 -1.81 8.35 -4.94
N GLN A 175 -0.78 7.95 -5.67
CA GLN A 175 0.03 8.85 -6.49
C GLN A 175 -0.59 9.26 -7.80
N ASN A 176 -1.41 8.41 -8.43
CA ASN A 176 -2.13 8.78 -9.65
C ASN A 176 -3.09 9.96 -9.40
N ASP A 177 -3.60 10.08 -8.17
CA ASP A 177 -4.44 11.19 -7.74
C ASP A 177 -3.62 12.43 -7.33
N ARG A 178 -2.31 12.28 -7.06
CA ARG A 178 -1.41 13.40 -6.73
C ARG A 178 -0.71 13.91 -7.98
N LYS A 179 -0.79 15.22 -8.22
CA LYS A 179 0.06 15.88 -9.23
C LYS A 179 1.52 15.68 -8.81
N MET A 180 2.31 15.03 -9.67
CA MET A 180 3.73 14.78 -9.41
C MET A 180 4.45 16.11 -9.15
N PRO A 181 5.17 16.27 -8.02
CA PRO A 181 5.99 17.44 -7.75
C PRO A 181 7.05 17.60 -8.83
N ASP A 182 7.26 18.85 -9.27
CA ASP A 182 8.28 19.17 -10.26
C ASP A 182 9.63 19.38 -9.57
N LEU A 183 10.54 18.41 -9.73
CA LEU A 183 11.90 18.47 -9.19
C LEU A 183 12.69 19.68 -9.71
N PHE A 184 12.36 20.16 -10.90
CA PHE A 184 13.10 21.23 -11.58
C PHE A 184 12.38 22.57 -11.53
N ALA A 185 11.35 22.69 -10.68
CA ALA A 185 10.66 23.96 -10.47
C ALA A 185 11.70 25.02 -10.08
N SER A 186 11.75 26.11 -10.86
CA SER A 186 12.84 27.11 -10.80
C SER A 186 12.83 28.02 -9.55
N GLY A 187 12.17 27.61 -8.47
CA GLY A 187 11.96 28.40 -7.25
C GLY A 187 12.97 28.16 -6.12
N GLY A 188 13.77 27.08 -6.15
CA GLY A 188 14.70 26.78 -5.07
C GLY A 188 14.04 26.51 -3.71
N ASP A 189 12.74 26.22 -3.69
CA ASP A 189 12.02 25.87 -2.47
C ASP A 189 12.46 24.47 -2.01
N CYS A 190 13.12 24.41 -0.86
CA CYS A 190 13.52 23.16 -0.19
C CYS A 190 12.33 22.20 -0.01
N ASP A 191 11.12 22.74 0.12
CA ASP A 191 9.88 22.00 0.26
C ASP A 191 9.53 21.21 -1.02
N ALA A 192 9.93 21.68 -2.20
CA ALA A 192 9.65 20.99 -3.47
C ALA A 192 10.50 19.72 -3.61
N GLU A 193 11.77 19.75 -3.19
CA GLU A 193 12.66 18.60 -3.18
C GLU A 193 12.23 17.55 -2.15
N ALA A 194 11.87 17.99 -0.94
CA ALA A 194 11.34 17.12 0.10
C ALA A 194 10.02 16.45 -0.35
N THR A 195 9.09 17.24 -0.91
CA THR A 195 7.82 16.70 -1.43
C THR A 195 8.05 15.75 -2.61
N TRP A 196 9.02 16.03 -3.47
CA TRP A 196 9.43 15.12 -4.54
C TRP A 196 10.01 13.82 -3.99
N PHE A 197 10.90 13.93 -3.00
CA PHE A 197 11.51 12.75 -2.37
C PHE A 197 10.44 11.88 -1.72
N ASP A 198 9.56 12.47 -0.92
CA ASP A 198 8.43 11.79 -0.28
C ASP A 198 7.47 11.19 -1.30
N TYR A 199 7.28 11.87 -2.44
CA TYR A 199 6.52 11.31 -3.55
C TYR A 199 7.19 10.01 -4.05
N TRP A 200 8.51 9.96 -4.21
CA TRP A 200 9.18 8.75 -4.72
C TRP A 200 9.53 7.70 -3.66
N ASP A 201 9.61 8.09 -2.39
CA ASP A 201 9.83 7.21 -1.25
C ASP A 201 8.51 6.56 -0.83
N PHE A 202 7.99 5.75 -1.73
CA PHE A 202 6.81 4.92 -1.48
C PHE A 202 6.95 3.95 -0.31
N THR A 203 8.17 3.82 0.20
CA THR A 203 8.49 2.98 1.32
C THR A 203 8.39 3.70 2.65
N GLY A 204 8.36 5.04 2.68
CA GLY A 204 8.46 5.82 3.91
C GLY A 204 9.74 5.49 4.68
N ALA A 205 10.75 4.98 3.98
CA ALA A 205 11.97 4.48 4.61
C ALA A 205 12.94 5.63 4.96
N GLY A 206 12.65 6.84 4.50
CA GLY A 206 13.56 7.98 4.50
C GLY A 206 14.68 7.82 3.48
N VAL A 207 14.58 6.85 2.57
CA VAL A 207 15.62 6.50 1.59
C VAL A 207 15.01 6.00 0.28
N LEU A 208 15.52 6.50 -0.84
CA LEU A 208 15.20 5.95 -2.16
C LEU A 208 16.18 4.83 -2.53
N THR A 209 15.66 3.65 -2.85
CA THR A 209 16.48 2.62 -3.51
C THR A 209 16.98 3.12 -4.87
N LYS A 210 18.09 2.55 -5.36
CA LYS A 210 18.62 2.86 -6.70
C LYS A 210 17.53 2.80 -7.79
N GLN A 211 16.66 1.79 -7.73
CA GLN A 211 15.59 1.63 -8.72
C GLN A 211 14.48 2.67 -8.57
N GLN A 212 14.15 3.08 -7.34
CA GLN A 212 13.24 4.20 -7.09
C GLN A 212 13.83 5.49 -7.68
N LEU A 213 15.08 5.79 -7.36
CA LEU A 213 15.77 6.98 -7.82
C LEU A 213 15.88 7.04 -9.36
N GLU A 214 16.32 5.95 -10.00
CA GLU A 214 16.43 5.87 -11.46
C GLU A 214 15.08 6.14 -12.14
N ARG A 215 14.02 5.50 -11.65
CA ARG A 215 12.67 5.69 -12.18
C ARG A 215 12.16 7.12 -11.93
N ALA A 216 12.40 7.63 -10.72
CA ALA A 216 12.01 8.96 -10.31
C ALA A 216 12.60 10.02 -11.23
N LEU A 217 13.92 10.01 -11.39
CA LEU A 217 14.64 10.92 -12.27
C LEU A 217 14.17 10.80 -13.72
N THR A 218 14.00 9.58 -14.23
CA THR A 218 13.51 9.36 -15.60
C THR A 218 12.15 10.02 -15.83
N ILE A 219 11.21 9.82 -14.91
CA ILE A 219 9.85 10.36 -15.05
C ILE A 219 9.85 11.88 -14.86
N SER A 220 10.62 12.41 -13.90
CA SER A 220 10.73 13.85 -13.67
C SER A 220 11.35 14.60 -14.86
N VAL A 221 12.40 14.06 -15.48
CA VAL A 221 13.00 14.66 -16.69
C VAL A 221 12.02 14.63 -17.87
N VAL A 222 11.33 13.50 -18.09
CA VAL A 222 10.31 13.40 -19.15
C VAL A 222 9.17 14.38 -18.93
N ALA A 223 8.70 14.53 -17.69
CA ALA A 223 7.65 15.50 -17.36
C ALA A 223 8.10 16.94 -17.61
N ALA A 224 9.31 17.34 -17.18
CA ALA A 224 9.87 18.66 -17.45
C ALA A 224 9.93 18.96 -18.95
N SER A 225 10.41 18.01 -19.76
CA SER A 225 10.49 18.16 -21.22
C SER A 225 9.12 18.36 -21.91
N ARG A 226 8.03 17.86 -21.30
CA ARG A 226 6.67 18.05 -21.81
C ARG A 226 6.14 19.45 -21.48
N VAL A 227 6.49 19.99 -20.31
CA VAL A 227 6.13 21.35 -19.90
C VAL A 227 6.82 22.37 -20.80
N ASP A 228 8.09 22.16 -21.14
CA ASP A 228 8.84 23.04 -22.06
C ASP A 228 8.24 23.03 -23.47
N LYS A 229 7.82 21.87 -23.97
CA LYS A 229 7.11 21.77 -25.25
C LYS A 229 5.74 22.45 -25.24
N ALA A 230 5.00 22.37 -24.15
CA ALA A 230 3.70 23.02 -24.01
C ALA A 230 3.81 24.56 -23.89
N LYS A 231 4.90 25.07 -23.30
CA LYS A 231 5.21 26.52 -23.29
C LYS A 231 5.75 27.02 -24.63
N ALA A 232 6.37 26.16 -25.44
CA ALA A 232 6.97 26.52 -26.73
C ALA A 232 6.00 26.50 -27.92
N SER A 233 4.75 26.04 -27.76
CA SER A 233 3.71 26.14 -28.78
C SER A 233 2.96 27.49 -28.67
N PRO A 234 3.14 28.45 -29.60
CA PRO A 234 2.37 29.68 -29.58
C PRO A 234 0.93 29.40 -30.05
N SER A 235 -0.06 29.89 -29.30
CA SER A 235 -1.47 29.92 -29.73
C SER A 235 -1.59 30.58 -31.12
N PRO A 236 -2.37 30.03 -32.06
CA PRO A 236 -2.67 30.73 -33.29
C PRO A 236 -3.51 31.96 -32.95
N VAL A 237 -2.94 33.13 -33.22
CA VAL A 237 -3.61 34.43 -33.17
C VAL A 237 -4.84 34.37 -34.07
N ALA A 238 -6.00 34.67 -33.49
CA ALA A 238 -7.25 34.86 -34.21
C ALA A 238 -7.13 36.07 -35.14
N THR A 239 -7.17 35.84 -36.45
CA THR A 239 -7.40 36.88 -37.44
C THR A 239 -8.88 36.98 -37.77
N GLU A 240 -9.35 38.22 -37.78
CA GLU A 240 -10.71 38.72 -37.97
C GLU A 240 -11.37 38.29 -39.30
N GLY A 241 -12.70 38.27 -39.30
CA GLY A 241 -13.54 38.11 -40.49
C GLY A 241 -14.99 38.50 -40.21
N LYS A 242 -15.20 39.78 -39.89
CA LYS A 242 -16.50 40.42 -39.65
C LYS A 242 -17.26 40.50 -40.98
N MET A 243 -18.41 39.83 -41.10
CA MET A 243 -19.39 40.08 -42.16
C MET A 243 -20.79 39.89 -41.61
N SER A 244 -21.39 41.00 -41.16
CA SER A 244 -22.81 41.14 -40.91
C SER A 244 -23.46 41.55 -42.22
N VAL A 245 -24.39 40.73 -42.73
CA VAL A 245 -25.29 41.11 -43.82
C VAL A 245 -26.65 41.36 -43.19
N GLU A 246 -27.05 42.63 -43.16
CA GLU A 246 -28.43 43.07 -43.03
C GLU A 246 -29.15 42.79 -44.36
N VAL A 247 -30.33 42.18 -44.29
CA VAL A 247 -31.36 42.33 -45.33
C VAL A 247 -32.64 42.68 -44.61
N GLY A 248 -33.08 43.92 -44.80
CA GLY A 248 -34.41 44.40 -44.45
C GLY A 248 -35.37 44.30 -45.64
N GLU A 249 -36.65 44.29 -45.24
CA GLU A 249 -37.91 44.38 -45.99
C GLU A 249 -38.36 43.17 -46.83
#